data_AF-K9YM72-F1
#
_entry.id   AF-K9YM72-F1
#
_cell.length_a   1.000
_cell.length_b   1.000
_cell.length_c   1.000
_cell.angle_alpha   90.00
_cell.angle_beta   90.00
_cell.angle_gamma   90.00
#
_symmetry.space_group_name_H-M   'P 1'
#
loop_
_entity.id
_entity.type
_entity.pdbx_description
1 polymer ?
#
loop_
_entity_poly.entity_id
_entity_poly.type
_entity_poly.pdbx_seq_one_letter_code
_entity_poly.pdbx_strand_id
1 'polypeptide(L)' 'MLDLITNPSPNVIFLLALLHCFIGLSAGIVADTKGYSFALWLLIGAIAGTFGLIASVRLKPLTRVN' A
#
# COMPACT_ATOMS: atom_id res chain seq x y z
N MET A 1 -10.28 0.68 18.09
CA MET A 1 -9.62 1.50 17.04
C MET A 1 -8.18 1.84 17.39
N LEU A 2 -7.85 2.19 18.64
CA LEU A 2 -6.48 2.55 19.04
C LEU A 2 -5.47 1.38 18.90
N ASP A 3 -5.85 0.16 19.29
CA ASP A 3 -5.01 -1.04 19.15
C ASP A 3 -4.62 -1.38 17.71
N LEU A 4 -5.49 -1.09 16.74
CA LEU A 4 -5.24 -1.33 15.31
C LEU A 4 -4.05 -0.52 14.80
N ILE A 5 -3.82 0.65 15.39
CA ILE A 5 -2.79 1.62 14.98
C ILE A 5 -1.50 1.37 15.76
N THR A 6 -1.59 1.00 17.05
CA THR A 6 -0.41 0.83 17.91
C THR A 6 0.24 -0.56 17.76
N ASN A 7 -0.56 -1.60 17.49
CA ASN A 7 -0.10 -2.96 17.24
C ASN A 7 -0.90 -3.56 16.07
N PRO A 8 -0.56 -3.21 14.81
CA PRO A 8 -1.30 -3.71 13.66
C PRO A 8 -1.26 -5.24 13.64
N SER A 9 -2.43 -5.88 13.78
CA SER A 9 -2.51 -7.34 13.78
C SER A 9 -1.97 -7.91 12.45
N PRO A 10 -1.35 -9.10 12.46
CA PRO A 10 -0.82 -9.72 11.24
C PRO A 10 -1.83 -9.79 10.10
N ASN A 11 -3.12 -10.01 10.42
CA ASN A 11 -4.21 -10.03 9.45
C ASN A 11 -4.41 -8.69 8.73
N VAL A 12 -4.22 -7.57 9.42
CA VAL A 12 -4.39 -6.23 8.85
C VAL A 12 -3.23 -5.88 7.93
N ILE A 13 -2.01 -6.24 8.33
CA ILE A 13 -0.81 -6.09 7.48
C ILE A 13 -0.96 -6.94 6.22
N PHE A 14 -1.42 -8.18 6.36
CA PHE A 14 -1.67 -9.07 5.23
C PHE A 14 -2.73 -8.50 4.28
N LEU A 15 -3.84 -7.98 4.82
CA LEU A 15 -4.88 -7.34 4.03
C LEU A 15 -4.36 -6.11 3.28
N LEU A 16 -3.58 -5.24 3.94
CA LEU A 16 -2.97 -4.08 3.30
C LEU A 16 -1.98 -4.47 2.19
N ALA A 17 -1.19 -5.53 2.40
CA ALA A 17 -0.28 -6.06 1.39
C ALA A 17 -1.04 -6.64 0.18
N LEU A 18 -2.15 -7.34 0.42
CA LEU A 18 -3.01 -7.87 -0.63
C LEU A 18 -3.66 -6.75 -1.43
N LEU A 19 -4.20 -5.73 -0.75
CA LEU A 19 -4.79 -4.56 -1.39
C LEU A 19 -3.76 -3.76 -2.20
N HIS A 20 -2.55 -3.61 -1.68
CA HIS A 20 -1.42 -2.99 -2.39
C HIS A 20 -1.12 -3.69 -3.72
N CYS A 21 -1.05 -5.03 -3.69
CA CYS A 21 -0.80 -5.82 -4.90
C CYS A 21 -1.94 -5.67 -5.92
N PHE A 22 -3.19 -5.68 -5.46
CA PHE A 22 -4.35 -5.43 -6.32
C PHE A 22 -4.33 -4.05 -6.99
N ILE A 23 -3.98 -3.00 -6.24
CA ILE A 23 -3.88 -1.65 -6.79
C ILE A 23 -2.74 -1.58 -7.82
N GLY A 24 -1.57 -2.14 -7.51
CA GLY A 24 -0.43 -2.18 -8.44
C GLY A 24 -0.76 -2.93 -9.74
N LEU A 25 -1.46 -4.07 -9.63
CA LEU A 25 -1.92 -4.84 -10.78
C LEU A 25 -2.94 -4.06 -11.62
N SER A 26 -3.90 -3.41 -10.98
CA SER A 26 -4.88 -2.57 -11.68
C SER A 26 -4.23 -1.39 -12.39
N ALA A 27 -3.24 -0.74 -11.78
CA ALA A 27 -2.47 0.34 -12.40
C ALA A 27 -1.67 -0.17 -13.61
N GLY A 28 -1.05 -1.34 -13.49
CA GLY A 28 -0.37 -2.01 -14.60
C GLY A 28 -1.32 -2.26 -15.76
N ILE A 29 -2.50 -2.86 -15.51
CA ILE A 29 -3.52 -3.13 -16.54
C ILE A 29 -3.95 -1.83 -17.22
N VAL A 30 -4.26 -0.79 -16.43
CA VAL A 30 -4.68 0.51 -17.00
C VAL A 30 -3.57 1.12 -17.86
N ALA A 31 -2.31 1.00 -17.47
CA ALA A 31 -1.19 1.47 -18.28
C ALA A 31 -1.02 0.67 -19.58
N ASP A 32 -1.20 -0.65 -19.52
CA ASP A 32 -1.15 -1.56 -20.66
C ASP A 32 -2.24 -1.24 -21.69
N THR A 33 -3.48 -0.98 -21.24
CA THR A 33 -4.57 -0.54 -22.13
C THR A 33 -4.28 0.77 -22.87
N LYS A 34 -3.28 1.54 -22.40
CA LYS A 34 -2.84 2.80 -23.01
C LYS A 34 -1.54 2.66 -23.81
N GLY A 35 -1.04 1.43 -24.00
CA GLY A 35 0.19 1.14 -24.74
C GLY A 35 1.49 1.39 -23.98
N TYR A 36 1.41 1.62 -22.65
CA TYR A 36 2.61 1.67 -21.80
C TYR A 36 2.99 0.26 -21.33
N SER A 37 4.26 0.08 -20.93
CA SER A 37 4.72 -1.21 -20.42
C SER A 37 4.05 -1.58 -19.10
N PHE A 38 3.22 -2.63 -19.13
CA PHE A 38 2.59 -3.25 -17.95
C PHE A 38 3.61 -3.50 -16.83
N ALA A 39 4.72 -4.16 -17.15
CA ALA A 39 5.72 -4.58 -16.18
C ALA A 39 6.39 -3.39 -15.48
N LEU A 40 6.66 -2.32 -16.23
CA LEU A 40 7.28 -1.11 -15.68
C LEU A 40 6.31 -0.39 -14.73
N TRP A 41 5.04 -0.24 -15.13
CA TRP A 41 4.04 0.39 -14.28
C TRP A 41 3.67 -0.46 -13.06
N LEU A 42 3.67 -1.78 -13.20
CA LEU A 42 3.53 -2.71 -12.08
C LEU A 42 4.71 -2.57 -11.10
N LEU A 43 5.94 -2.47 -11.60
CA LEU A 43 7.13 -2.27 -10.78
C LEU A 43 7.07 -0.94 -10.02
N ILE A 44 6.68 0.14 -10.70
CA ILE A 44 6.50 1.46 -10.07
C ILE A 44 5.43 1.36 -8.97
N GLY A 45 4.28 0.75 -9.25
CA GLY A 45 3.20 0.55 -8.30
C GLY A 45 3.65 -0.25 -7.07
N ALA A 46 4.37 -1.36 -7.30
CA ALA A 46 4.90 -2.21 -6.24
C ALA A 46 5.94 -1.48 -5.37
N ILE A 47 6.90 -0.79 -5.98
CA ILE A 47 7.95 -0.07 -5.24
C ILE A 47 7.34 1.09 -4.44
N ALA A 48 6.64 2.01 -5.11
CA ALA A 48 6.07 3.18 -4.47
C ALA A 48 5.06 2.81 -3.38
N GLY A 49 4.21 1.81 -3.65
CA GLY A 49 3.23 1.35 -2.68
C GLY A 49 3.85 0.57 -1.51
N THR A 50 4.96 -0.15 -1.70
CA THR A 50 5.70 -0.78 -0.59
C THR A 50 6.27 0.29 0.35
N PHE A 51 6.86 1.36 -0.18
CA PHE A 51 7.31 2.49 0.64
C PHE A 51 6.16 3.14 1.39
N GLY A 52 5.01 3.36 0.74
CA GLY A 52 3.81 3.89 1.38
C GLY A 52 3.29 2.98 2.51
N LEU A 53 3.27 1.67 2.29
CA LEU A 53 2.88 0.68 3.29
C LEU A 53 3.81 0.72 4.51
N ILE A 54 5.13 0.68 4.29
CA ILE A 54 6.12 0.77 5.37
C ILE A 54 5.95 2.09 6.13
N ALA A 55 5.83 3.22 5.43
CA ALA A 55 5.64 4.52 6.07
C ALA A 55 4.37 4.51 6.93
N SER A 56 3.24 4.03 6.40
CA SER A 56 1.96 4.00 7.12
C SER A 56 2.00 3.15 8.39
N VAL A 57 2.68 2.00 8.37
CA VAL A 57 2.86 1.12 9.55
C VAL A 57 3.76 1.79 10.60
N ARG A 58 4.68 2.66 10.18
CA ARG A 58 5.63 3.35 11.06
C ARG A 58 5.12 4.68 11.60
N LEU A 59 4.07 5.25 11.03
CA LEU A 59 3.46 6.47 11.53
C LEU A 59 2.87 6.23 12.91
N LYS A 60 3.32 7.02 13.90
CA LYS A 60 2.70 7.04 15.22
C LYS A 60 1.37 7.79 15.13
N PRO A 61 0.34 7.37 15.88
CA PRO A 61 -0.89 8.14 15.97
C PRO A 61 -0.55 9.56 16.44
N LEU A 62 -1.05 10.56 15.73
CA LEU A 62 -1.04 11.95 16.20
C LEU A 62 -2.08 12.06 17.31
N THR A 63 -1.72 11.68 18.53
CA THR A 63 -2.51 12.03 19.71
C THR A 63 -2.35 13.53 19.94
N ARG A 64 -3.19 14.35 19.29
CA ARG A 64 -3.39 15.73 19.71
C ARG A 64 -4.24 15.70 20.96
N VAL A 65 -3.60 15.48 22.10
CA VAL A 65 -4.19 15.76 23.41
C VAL A 65 -4.35 17.27 23.50
N ASN A 66 -5.59 17.74 23.60
CA ASN A 66 -5.92 19.06 24.13
C ASN A 66 -6.84 18.84 25.32
#